data_AF-A0A7S3C8K7-F1
#
_entry.id   AF-A0A7S3C8K7-F1
#
_cell.length_a   1.000
_cell.length_b   1.000
_cell.length_c   1.000
_cell.angle_alpha   90.00
_cell.angle_beta   90.00
_cell.angle_gamma   90.00
#
_symmetry.space_group_name_H-M   'P 1'
#
loop_
_entity.id
_entity.type
_entity.pdbx_description
1 polymer ?
#
loop_
_entity_poly.entity_id
_entity_poly.type
_entity_poly.pdbx_seq_one_letter_code
_entity_poly.pdbx_strand_id
1 'polypeptide(L)'
;MTTMTRTRTTAGAGAGAARVSSSRTRRMPHGRGALLLPARAQVAGGKSSVVDEEEEGKFDARAFRRSLNKTGRYVRKPTHDEESKKRMDEHGVGYSTSGLVAMMRDNGLSADLSENLTFTLAESYGFCWGVERAVQMAYEARRAYPGKQLHITNEIIHNPSVNKRLLEMGVKFIEDRGEENGGKDFSEVEEGDVAILPAFGASVHEMKILNDKRVQIVDTTCPYVSKVWNSVETHTRRKHTSIIHGKWAHEETIATASFAGDYVIVKNMAEAEYVAELILGRVDHQEFLEKFKNAISDGFHPATMLDKVGIANQTTMLKGETEAIGKLFQKTMLEKHGPAELDQHFVVMDTICDATQTRQDAMYNMVSHQARPPSLPHMRFSSPDLRRLTPSRPICLLIYYLFAGHGGGRGSDPGGWGLQLEQHVPPAGDRRGVQHSLVLAGHRRQD
;
A
#
# COMPACT_ATOMS: atom_id res chain seq x y z
N MET A 1 -63.65 6.60 -26.33
CA MET A 1 -64.05 5.40 -25.57
C MET A 1 -63.48 5.55 -24.16
N THR A 2 -64.30 5.79 -23.14
CA THR A 2 -64.90 4.76 -22.23
C THR A 2 -63.83 3.91 -21.50
N THR A 3 -63.70 3.90 -20.16
CA THR A 3 -64.47 4.65 -19.11
C THR A 3 -63.82 4.55 -17.72
N MET A 4 -64.13 5.52 -16.82
CA MET A 4 -64.23 5.40 -15.34
C MET A 4 -62.94 5.09 -14.52
N THR A 5 -62.71 5.58 -13.28
CA THR A 5 -63.43 6.59 -12.46
C THR A 5 -62.55 7.29 -11.41
N ARG A 6 -62.88 8.56 -11.12
CA ARG A 6 -62.97 9.25 -9.81
C ARG A 6 -62.08 8.77 -8.63
N THR A 7 -61.06 9.53 -8.21
CA THR A 7 -61.09 10.69 -7.25
C THR A 7 -61.35 10.32 -5.77
N ARG A 8 -60.43 10.60 -4.82
CA ARG A 8 -60.26 11.86 -4.02
C ARG A 8 -61.31 11.94 -2.87
N THR A 9 -61.08 12.43 -1.63
CA THR A 9 -60.12 13.44 -1.13
C THR A 9 -59.96 13.40 0.43
N THR A 10 -58.82 13.86 0.97
CA THR A 10 -58.61 14.55 2.29
C THR A 10 -59.14 14.04 3.65
N ALA A 11 -58.18 13.70 4.53
CA ALA A 11 -57.81 14.38 5.81
C ALA A 11 -58.80 14.60 6.98
N GLY A 12 -58.29 14.50 8.24
CA GLY A 12 -58.85 15.20 9.41
C GLY A 12 -58.63 14.55 10.79
N ALA A 13 -57.72 15.14 11.61
CA ALA A 13 -57.49 15.09 13.07
C ALA A 13 -58.42 14.29 14.05
N GLY A 14 -57.88 13.88 15.21
CA GLY A 14 -58.70 13.51 16.40
C GLY A 14 -57.95 12.79 17.54
N ALA A 15 -57.93 13.37 18.74
CA ALA A 15 -57.11 12.93 19.88
C ALA A 15 -57.75 11.91 20.86
N GLY A 16 -56.90 11.17 21.59
CA GLY A 16 -57.16 10.58 22.92
C GLY A 16 -57.53 9.07 22.97
N ALA A 17 -57.47 8.36 24.10
CA ALA A 17 -56.73 8.51 25.38
C ALA A 17 -56.99 7.26 26.28
N ALA A 18 -56.25 7.11 27.41
CA ALA A 18 -56.49 6.17 28.54
C ALA A 18 -56.15 4.66 28.33
N ARG A 19 -55.85 3.83 29.36
CA ARG A 19 -55.11 3.96 30.66
C ARG A 19 -55.22 2.65 31.48
N VAL A 20 -54.11 2.09 32.00
CA VAL A 20 -53.99 1.35 33.30
C VAL A 20 -52.49 1.49 33.71
N SER A 21 -52.07 2.20 34.76
CA SER A 21 -52.08 1.92 36.23
C SER A 21 -51.13 0.78 36.66
N SER A 22 -50.33 0.85 37.74
CA SER A 22 -49.85 1.91 38.66
C SER A 22 -48.63 1.34 39.48
N SER A 23 -47.98 1.91 40.52
CA SER A 23 -48.17 3.07 41.43
C SER A 23 -46.80 3.52 42.04
N ARG A 24 -46.59 4.78 42.49
CA ARG A 24 -46.50 5.31 43.90
C ARG A 24 -45.34 4.79 44.81
N THR A 25 -44.63 5.58 45.65
CA THR A 25 -44.54 7.06 45.88
C THR A 25 -43.28 7.53 46.66
N ARG A 26 -42.94 8.83 46.50
CA ARG A 26 -42.35 9.87 47.41
C ARG A 26 -42.20 9.56 48.94
N ARG A 27 -41.32 10.19 49.77
CA ARG A 27 -40.46 11.42 49.67
C ARG A 27 -39.33 11.49 50.76
N MET A 28 -38.43 12.48 50.63
CA MET A 28 -37.41 13.06 51.57
C MET A 28 -37.92 13.40 53.00
N PRO A 29 -37.09 13.62 54.08
CA PRO A 29 -35.83 14.42 54.08
C PRO A 29 -34.68 14.14 55.11
N HIS A 30 -33.58 14.91 54.94
CA HIS A 30 -32.51 15.37 55.86
C HIS A 30 -32.01 14.56 57.08
N GLY A 31 -30.67 14.43 57.15
CA GLY A 31 -29.88 14.30 58.39
C GLY A 31 -28.45 14.83 58.19
N ARG A 32 -27.87 15.52 59.19
CA ARG A 32 -26.44 15.93 59.19
C ARG A 32 -25.62 14.94 60.03
N GLY A 33 -24.45 14.54 59.53
CA GLY A 33 -23.45 13.81 60.30
C GLY A 33 -22.07 14.06 59.70
N ALA A 34 -21.17 14.66 60.49
CA ALA A 34 -19.79 14.91 60.08
C ALA A 34 -18.86 13.89 60.75
N LEU A 35 -17.88 13.38 60.01
CA LEU A 35 -16.72 12.69 60.56
C LEU A 35 -15.47 13.22 59.84
N LEU A 36 -14.39 13.42 60.59
CA LEU A 36 -13.20 14.12 60.09
C LEU A 36 -12.26 13.16 59.37
N LEU A 37 -11.64 13.64 58.28
CA LEU A 37 -10.43 13.04 57.72
C LEU A 37 -9.22 13.51 58.56
N PRO A 38 -8.36 12.60 59.08
CA PRO A 38 -7.06 12.98 59.60
C PRO A 38 -6.14 13.39 58.43
N ALA A 39 -5.30 14.41 58.64
CA ALA A 39 -4.45 14.98 57.61
C ALA A 39 -2.96 14.62 57.80
N ARG A 40 -2.21 14.73 56.69
CA ARG A 40 -0.73 14.67 56.58
C ARG A 40 -0.02 13.36 56.95
N ALA A 41 0.59 12.76 55.93
CA ALA A 41 2.05 12.78 55.85
C ALA A 41 2.46 13.17 54.41
N GLN A 42 3.22 14.26 54.26
CA GLN A 42 3.85 14.60 52.97
C GLN A 42 5.28 14.07 52.98
N VAL A 43 5.54 12.98 52.26
CA VAL A 43 6.92 12.54 52.00
C VAL A 43 7.40 13.25 50.74
N ALA A 44 8.41 14.11 50.89
CA ALA A 44 9.03 14.83 49.78
C ALA A 44 9.99 13.91 49.01
N GLY A 45 9.43 13.02 48.17
CA GLY A 45 10.19 12.36 47.12
C GLY A 45 10.61 13.40 46.08
N GLY A 46 11.90 13.66 45.95
CA GLY A 46 12.42 14.67 45.03
C GLY A 46 12.03 14.35 43.58
N LYS A 47 11.60 15.37 42.82
CA LYS A 47 11.62 15.26 41.36
C LYS A 47 13.08 15.14 40.94
N SER A 48 13.51 13.93 40.61
CA SER A 48 14.66 13.77 39.73
C SER A 48 14.23 14.31 38.36
N SER A 49 14.54 15.56 38.10
CA SER A 49 14.63 16.05 36.73
C SER A 49 15.83 15.36 36.11
N VAL A 50 15.58 14.17 35.54
CA VAL A 50 16.35 13.74 34.38
C VAL A 50 16.16 14.86 33.38
N VAL A 51 17.21 15.66 33.19
CA VAL A 51 17.22 16.65 32.13
C VAL A 51 17.31 15.82 30.86
N ASP A 52 16.26 15.84 30.05
CA ASP A 52 16.37 15.34 28.69
C ASP A 52 17.43 16.21 28.00
N GLU A 53 18.63 15.64 27.79
CA GLU A 53 19.66 16.29 27.01
C GLU A 53 19.13 16.43 25.58
N GLU A 54 18.81 17.66 25.20
CA GLU A 54 18.25 17.99 23.89
C GLU A 54 19.31 17.67 22.82
N GLU A 55 19.09 16.59 22.04
CA GLU A 55 19.88 16.32 20.82
C GLU A 55 19.71 17.49 19.85
N GLU A 56 20.71 18.37 19.79
CA GLU A 56 20.68 19.55 18.91
C GLU A 56 20.55 19.14 17.44
N GLY A 57 19.45 19.55 16.80
CA GLY A 57 19.39 19.75 15.35
C GLY A 57 18.93 18.60 14.45
N LYS A 58 18.64 17.39 14.94
CA LYS A 58 18.06 16.33 14.08
C LYS A 58 16.66 16.75 13.60
N PHE A 59 16.42 16.75 12.27
CA PHE A 59 15.23 17.36 11.65
C PHE A 59 13.93 16.57 11.93
N ASP A 60 12.94 17.20 12.59
CA ASP A 60 11.64 16.57 12.84
C ASP A 60 10.74 16.58 11.57
N ALA A 61 10.84 15.50 10.80
CA ALA A 61 9.99 15.20 9.65
C ALA A 61 8.48 15.20 9.97
N ARG A 62 8.08 14.81 11.19
CA ARG A 62 6.68 14.76 11.62
C ARG A 62 6.15 16.16 11.93
N ALA A 63 6.93 17.01 12.59
CA ALA A 63 6.59 18.42 12.79
C ALA A 63 6.53 19.17 11.46
N PHE A 64 7.47 18.92 10.55
CA PHE A 64 7.45 19.49 9.20
C PHE A 64 6.22 19.04 8.39
N ARG A 65 5.95 17.74 8.27
CA ARG A 65 4.75 17.21 7.59
C ARG A 65 3.45 17.75 8.17
N ARG A 66 3.42 18.02 9.49
CA ARG A 66 2.29 18.69 10.15
C ARG A 66 2.21 20.18 9.80
N SER A 67 3.33 20.90 9.68
CA SER A 67 3.37 22.33 9.37
C SER A 67 2.83 22.65 7.97
N LEU A 68 2.99 21.75 6.99
CA LEU A 68 2.42 21.88 5.63
C LEU A 68 0.92 22.23 5.66
N ASN A 69 0.15 21.59 6.54
CA ASN A 69 -1.30 21.84 6.71
C ASN A 69 -1.63 23.28 7.17
N LYS A 70 -0.67 24.01 7.73
CA LYS A 70 -0.82 25.41 8.18
C LYS A 70 -0.51 26.43 7.07
N THR A 71 0.08 26.00 5.95
CA THR A 71 0.54 26.90 4.87
C THR A 71 -0.59 27.47 4.01
N GLY A 72 -1.79 26.88 4.06
CA GLY A 72 -2.87 27.12 3.10
C GLY A 72 -2.61 26.52 1.70
N ARG A 73 -1.40 26.02 1.42
CA ARG A 73 -0.92 25.52 0.12
C ARG A 73 -0.71 24.00 0.10
N TYR A 74 -1.50 23.24 0.87
CA TYR A 74 -1.35 21.78 1.01
C TYR A 74 -2.73 21.11 1.05
N VAL A 75 -3.03 20.30 0.04
CA VAL A 75 -4.32 19.59 -0.11
C VAL A 75 -4.07 18.09 -0.10
N ARG A 76 -4.78 17.35 0.78
CA ARG A 76 -4.64 15.89 0.95
C ARG A 76 -5.97 15.12 0.87
N LYS A 77 -7.05 15.79 0.44
CA LYS A 77 -8.39 15.21 0.30
C LYS A 77 -8.90 15.45 -1.13
N PRO A 78 -9.60 14.48 -1.74
CA PRO A 78 -10.33 14.72 -2.98
C PRO A 78 -11.50 15.68 -2.74
N THR A 79 -11.95 16.34 -3.79
CA THR A 79 -13.11 17.25 -3.79
C THR A 79 -14.43 16.56 -4.18
N HIS A 80 -14.39 15.26 -4.51
CA HIS A 80 -15.52 14.46 -4.98
C HIS A 80 -16.15 14.96 -6.29
N ASP A 81 -15.32 15.55 -7.15
CA ASP A 81 -15.71 16.22 -8.39
C ASP A 81 -16.21 15.24 -9.48
N GLU A 82 -17.50 15.29 -9.80
CA GLU A 82 -18.14 14.33 -10.70
C GLU A 82 -17.61 14.37 -12.15
N GLU A 83 -17.16 15.53 -12.64
CA GLU A 83 -16.57 15.63 -13.99
C GLU A 83 -15.18 14.99 -14.05
N SER A 84 -14.36 15.11 -12.99
CA SER A 84 -13.10 14.37 -12.89
C SER A 84 -13.33 12.85 -12.86
N LYS A 85 -14.33 12.38 -12.10
CA LYS A 85 -14.69 10.95 -12.06
C LYS A 85 -15.16 10.45 -13.42
N LYS A 86 -16.09 11.16 -14.07
CA LYS A 86 -16.56 10.81 -15.42
C LYS A 86 -15.40 10.70 -16.42
N ARG A 87 -14.43 11.62 -16.34
CA ARG A 87 -13.23 11.57 -17.20
C ARG A 87 -12.28 10.42 -16.85
N MET A 88 -12.19 10.03 -15.57
CA MET A 88 -11.47 8.81 -15.16
C MET A 88 -12.12 7.56 -15.76
N ASP A 89 -13.45 7.42 -15.66
CA ASP A 89 -14.20 6.29 -16.23
C ASP A 89 -14.01 6.21 -17.75
N GLU A 90 -14.12 7.35 -18.46
CA GLU A 90 -13.86 7.45 -19.90
C GLU A 90 -12.42 7.09 -20.29
N HIS A 91 -11.45 7.37 -19.41
CA HIS A 91 -10.05 6.99 -19.58
C HIS A 91 -9.76 5.54 -19.12
N GLY A 92 -10.74 4.81 -18.56
CA GLY A 92 -10.58 3.44 -18.06
C GLY A 92 -9.96 3.33 -16.66
N VAL A 93 -9.95 4.41 -15.87
CA VAL A 93 -9.39 4.45 -14.51
C VAL A 93 -10.46 4.09 -13.48
N GLY A 94 -10.81 2.81 -13.42
CA GLY A 94 -11.78 2.24 -12.50
C GLY A 94 -12.07 0.78 -12.83
N TYR A 95 -13.21 0.25 -12.38
CA TYR A 95 -13.74 -1.01 -12.91
C TYR A 95 -14.48 -0.78 -14.23
N SER A 96 -14.25 -1.65 -15.21
CA SER A 96 -14.96 -1.59 -16.50
C SER A 96 -16.46 -1.76 -16.29
N THR A 97 -17.24 -0.73 -16.66
CA THR A 97 -18.71 -0.70 -16.61
C THR A 97 -19.38 -1.32 -17.84
N SER A 98 -18.59 -1.76 -18.82
CA SER A 98 -19.07 -2.37 -20.07
C SER A 98 -18.05 -3.34 -20.67
N GLY A 99 -18.47 -4.13 -21.66
CA GLY A 99 -17.64 -5.11 -22.36
C GLY A 99 -17.43 -6.43 -21.58
N LEU A 100 -16.51 -7.27 -22.08
CA LEU A 100 -16.29 -8.63 -21.58
C LEU A 100 -16.01 -8.69 -20.07
N VAL A 101 -15.18 -7.77 -19.54
CA VAL A 101 -14.84 -7.74 -18.11
C VAL A 101 -16.06 -7.42 -17.24
N ALA A 102 -16.95 -6.53 -17.68
CA ALA A 102 -18.20 -6.25 -16.96
C ALA A 102 -19.12 -7.48 -16.98
N MET A 103 -19.34 -8.05 -18.17
CA MET A 103 -20.13 -9.26 -18.36
C MET A 103 -19.63 -10.43 -17.50
N MET A 104 -18.31 -10.61 -17.38
CA MET A 104 -17.72 -11.65 -16.53
C MET A 104 -17.98 -11.41 -15.04
N ARG A 105 -17.94 -10.18 -14.53
CA ARG A 105 -18.30 -9.87 -13.14
C ARG A 105 -19.74 -10.32 -12.83
N ASP A 106 -20.66 -9.96 -13.72
CA ASP A 106 -22.09 -10.17 -13.53
C ASP A 106 -22.48 -11.65 -13.70
N ASN A 107 -21.65 -12.45 -14.38
CA ASN A 107 -21.88 -13.87 -14.68
C ASN A 107 -20.88 -14.82 -13.97
N GLY A 108 -20.41 -14.46 -12.77
CA GLY A 108 -19.68 -15.39 -11.90
C GLY A 108 -18.19 -15.56 -12.24
N LEU A 109 -17.55 -14.52 -12.75
CA LEU A 109 -16.10 -14.41 -13.01
C LEU A 109 -15.54 -15.35 -14.09
N SER A 110 -16.40 -15.99 -14.89
CA SER A 110 -16.00 -16.86 -16.00
C SER A 110 -16.72 -16.51 -17.30
N ALA A 111 -16.13 -16.84 -18.43
CA ALA A 111 -16.77 -16.79 -19.74
C ALA A 111 -16.17 -17.84 -20.70
N ASP A 112 -17.01 -18.76 -21.17
CA ASP A 112 -16.65 -19.71 -22.22
C ASP A 112 -16.80 -19.05 -23.59
N LEU A 113 -15.71 -18.94 -24.34
CA LEU A 113 -15.70 -18.36 -25.70
C LEU A 113 -15.67 -19.44 -26.80
N SER A 114 -15.36 -20.69 -26.45
CA SER A 114 -15.55 -21.89 -27.27
C SER A 114 -15.45 -23.15 -26.40
N GLU A 115 -15.77 -24.32 -26.96
CA GLU A 115 -15.65 -25.64 -26.28
C GLU A 115 -14.28 -25.93 -25.63
N ASN A 116 -13.21 -25.25 -26.08
CA ASN A 116 -11.84 -25.46 -25.61
C ASN A 116 -11.16 -24.18 -25.07
N LEU A 117 -11.92 -23.09 -24.86
CA LEU A 117 -11.39 -21.80 -24.40
C LEU A 117 -12.35 -21.14 -23.39
N THR A 118 -11.99 -21.24 -22.12
CA THR A 118 -12.61 -20.52 -20.99
C THR A 118 -11.69 -19.40 -20.53
N PHE A 119 -12.24 -18.22 -20.31
CA PHE A 119 -11.57 -17.13 -19.60
C PHE A 119 -12.05 -17.11 -18.15
N THR A 120 -11.11 -17.00 -17.21
CA THR A 120 -11.40 -16.81 -15.79
C THR A 120 -10.84 -15.47 -15.33
N LEU A 121 -11.59 -14.76 -14.49
CA LEU A 121 -11.24 -13.49 -13.88
C LEU A 121 -11.00 -13.72 -12.38
N ALA A 122 -9.93 -13.14 -11.82
CA ALA A 122 -9.65 -13.26 -10.40
C ALA A 122 -10.72 -12.52 -9.56
N GLU A 123 -11.02 -13.04 -8.36
CA GLU A 123 -11.98 -12.44 -7.41
C GLU A 123 -11.62 -11.00 -7.00
N SER A 124 -10.33 -10.65 -7.06
CA SER A 124 -9.81 -9.31 -6.81
C SER A 124 -8.75 -8.94 -7.85
N TYR A 125 -8.97 -7.83 -8.56
CA TYR A 125 -8.14 -7.36 -9.67
C TYR A 125 -8.29 -5.84 -9.84
N GLY A 126 -7.60 -5.25 -10.82
CA GLY A 126 -7.72 -3.82 -11.12
C GLY A 126 -7.18 -2.90 -10.01
N PHE A 127 -7.57 -1.62 -10.06
CA PHE A 127 -7.10 -0.60 -9.13
C PHE A 127 -7.59 -0.83 -7.69
N CYS A 128 -6.80 -0.38 -6.71
CA CYS A 128 -7.23 -0.30 -5.32
C CYS A 128 -7.68 1.12 -4.98
N TRP A 129 -8.49 1.27 -3.92
CA TRP A 129 -8.98 2.57 -3.45
C TRP A 129 -7.88 3.64 -3.28
N GLY A 130 -6.69 3.23 -2.83
CA GLY A 130 -5.54 4.14 -2.68
C GLY A 130 -5.08 4.74 -4.03
N VAL A 131 -5.10 3.93 -5.09
CA VAL A 131 -4.78 4.33 -6.47
C VAL A 131 -5.92 5.12 -7.10
N GLU A 132 -7.16 4.67 -6.97
CA GLU A 132 -8.34 5.38 -7.49
C GLU A 132 -8.41 6.80 -6.91
N ARG A 133 -8.26 6.94 -5.58
CA ARG A 133 -8.16 8.24 -4.91
C ARG A 133 -6.99 9.07 -5.43
N ALA A 134 -5.82 8.46 -5.64
CA ALA A 134 -4.64 9.21 -6.06
C ALA A 134 -4.79 9.79 -7.47
N VAL A 135 -5.26 8.99 -8.42
CA VAL A 135 -5.53 9.45 -9.79
C VAL A 135 -6.70 10.44 -9.82
N GLN A 136 -7.75 10.23 -9.01
CA GLN A 136 -8.83 11.21 -8.84
C GLN A 136 -8.29 12.57 -8.41
N MET A 137 -7.44 12.61 -7.38
CA MET A 137 -6.85 13.87 -6.90
C MET A 137 -5.95 14.56 -7.95
N ALA A 138 -5.30 13.80 -8.84
CA ALA A 138 -4.54 14.39 -9.95
C ALA A 138 -5.44 15.02 -11.04
N TYR A 139 -6.59 14.39 -11.35
CA TYR A 139 -7.57 14.93 -12.30
C TYR A 139 -8.28 16.15 -11.69
N GLU A 140 -8.67 16.06 -10.41
CA GLU A 140 -9.24 17.16 -9.63
C GLU A 140 -8.28 18.35 -9.55
N ALA A 141 -6.97 18.13 -9.32
CA ALA A 141 -5.97 19.20 -9.34
C ALA A 141 -5.91 19.92 -10.69
N ARG A 142 -5.98 19.20 -11.82
CA ARG A 142 -5.96 19.82 -13.15
C ARG A 142 -7.19 20.71 -13.40
N ARG A 143 -8.37 20.34 -12.89
CA ARG A 143 -9.60 21.16 -12.98
C ARG A 143 -9.64 22.30 -11.95
N ALA A 144 -9.16 22.08 -10.73
CA ALA A 144 -9.16 23.06 -9.65
C ALA A 144 -8.18 24.24 -9.88
N TYR A 145 -7.09 24.00 -10.60
CA TYR A 145 -6.06 25.00 -10.89
C TYR A 145 -5.93 25.24 -12.41
N PRO A 146 -6.95 25.83 -13.08
CA PRO A 146 -6.90 26.10 -14.51
C PRO A 146 -5.77 27.09 -14.84
N GLY A 147 -5.10 26.90 -15.99
CA GLY A 147 -4.00 27.76 -16.45
C GLY A 147 -2.67 27.65 -15.70
N LYS A 148 -2.62 26.98 -14.54
CA LYS A 148 -1.36 26.72 -13.82
C LYS A 148 -0.55 25.59 -14.45
N GLN A 149 0.78 25.64 -14.34
CA GLN A 149 1.61 24.47 -14.59
C GLN A 149 1.44 23.49 -13.43
N LEU A 150 1.23 22.22 -13.77
CA LEU A 150 1.21 21.11 -12.84
C LEU A 150 2.50 20.30 -13.03
N HIS A 151 3.18 19.99 -11.94
CA HIS A 151 4.32 19.08 -11.89
C HIS A 151 3.96 17.86 -11.04
N ILE A 152 4.55 16.70 -11.31
CA ILE A 152 4.45 15.51 -10.46
C ILE A 152 5.85 14.95 -10.18
N THR A 153 6.12 14.54 -8.94
CA THR A 153 7.49 14.22 -8.49
C THR A 153 8.02 12.87 -8.97
N ASN A 154 7.14 11.97 -9.45
CA ASN A 154 7.42 10.71 -10.16
C ASN A 154 6.13 10.33 -10.94
N GLU A 155 6.01 9.11 -11.46
CA GLU A 155 4.73 8.55 -11.92
C GLU A 155 3.61 8.68 -10.85
N ILE A 156 2.33 8.88 -11.22
CA ILE A 156 1.24 8.88 -10.21
C ILE A 156 1.08 7.49 -9.56
N ILE A 157 1.29 6.46 -10.40
CA ILE A 157 1.35 5.02 -10.14
C ILE A 157 2.17 4.37 -11.26
N HIS A 158 2.67 3.15 -11.07
CA HIS A 158 3.25 2.34 -12.16
C HIS A 158 2.20 1.84 -13.16
N ASN A 159 1.63 2.74 -13.97
CA ASN A 159 0.78 2.43 -15.12
C ASN A 159 1.05 3.46 -16.24
N PRO A 160 1.83 3.09 -17.28
CA PRO A 160 2.18 3.99 -18.37
C PRO A 160 0.97 4.60 -19.10
N SER A 161 -0.16 3.90 -19.18
CA SER A 161 -1.39 4.45 -19.79
C SER A 161 -1.97 5.59 -18.95
N VAL A 162 -1.99 5.45 -17.62
CA VAL A 162 -2.44 6.52 -16.71
C VAL A 162 -1.47 7.70 -16.70
N ASN A 163 -0.16 7.45 -16.67
CA ASN A 163 0.85 8.51 -16.75
C ASN A 163 0.78 9.26 -18.09
N LYS A 164 0.55 8.55 -19.21
CA LYS A 164 0.27 9.17 -20.51
C LYS A 164 -0.95 10.09 -20.46
N ARG A 165 -2.04 9.72 -19.78
CA ARG A 165 -3.20 10.62 -19.61
C ARG A 165 -2.88 11.88 -18.80
N LEU A 166 -1.94 11.83 -17.85
CA LEU A 166 -1.47 13.03 -17.14
C LEU A 166 -0.64 13.94 -18.05
N LEU A 167 0.26 13.38 -18.85
CA LEU A 167 1.02 14.11 -19.88
C LEU A 167 0.08 14.77 -20.91
N GLU A 168 -0.92 14.03 -21.41
CA GLU A 168 -1.97 14.53 -22.32
C GLU A 168 -2.86 15.63 -21.66
N MET A 169 -2.81 15.79 -20.34
CA MET A 169 -3.44 16.89 -19.59
C MET A 169 -2.47 18.02 -19.20
N GLY A 170 -1.23 18.00 -19.70
CA GLY A 170 -0.24 19.04 -19.43
C GLY A 170 0.37 18.99 -18.02
N VAL A 171 0.34 17.84 -17.36
CA VAL A 171 1.13 17.60 -16.13
C VAL A 171 2.56 17.26 -16.55
N LYS A 172 3.53 18.08 -16.17
CA LYS A 172 4.96 17.81 -16.32
C LYS A 172 5.40 16.78 -15.29
N PHE A 173 6.33 15.90 -15.66
CA PHE A 173 6.98 14.97 -14.75
C PHE A 173 8.35 15.58 -14.43
N ILE A 174 8.71 15.64 -13.15
CA ILE A 174 10.02 16.15 -12.73
C ILE A 174 11.10 15.15 -13.16
N GLU A 175 12.16 15.64 -13.81
CA GLU A 175 13.23 14.77 -14.29
C GLU A 175 14.06 14.25 -13.12
N ASP A 176 14.17 12.92 -13.00
CA ASP A 176 15.15 12.27 -12.14
C ASP A 176 16.45 12.00 -12.93
N ARG A 177 17.56 12.56 -12.43
CA ARG A 177 18.89 12.40 -13.04
C ARG A 177 19.74 11.32 -12.37
N GLY A 178 19.22 10.67 -11.32
CA GLY A 178 20.01 9.79 -10.45
C GLY A 178 20.73 10.57 -9.36
N GLU A 179 20.92 9.95 -8.19
CA GLU A 179 21.52 10.57 -7.00
C GLU A 179 22.94 11.11 -7.30
N GLU A 180 23.70 10.39 -8.14
CA GLU A 180 25.04 10.77 -8.56
C GLU A 180 25.10 12.05 -9.43
N ASN A 181 23.97 12.46 -10.01
CA ASN A 181 23.83 13.70 -10.80
C ASN A 181 22.99 14.77 -10.08
N GLY A 182 22.80 14.64 -8.76
CA GLY A 182 22.02 15.57 -7.93
C GLY A 182 20.54 15.21 -7.74
N GLY A 183 20.12 14.02 -8.16
CA GLY A 183 18.75 13.54 -8.02
C GLY A 183 17.77 14.23 -8.97
N LYS A 184 16.65 14.70 -8.42
CA LYS A 184 15.53 15.25 -9.21
C LYS A 184 15.67 16.76 -9.44
N ASP A 185 15.48 17.18 -10.69
CA ASP A 185 15.60 18.59 -11.05
C ASP A 185 14.30 19.38 -10.86
N PHE A 186 14.21 20.08 -9.74
CA PHE A 186 13.12 21.01 -9.45
C PHE A 186 13.32 22.41 -10.09
N SER A 187 14.27 22.61 -11.02
CA SER A 187 14.56 23.91 -11.64
C SER A 187 13.32 24.53 -12.31
N GLU A 188 12.58 23.77 -13.12
CA GLU A 188 11.37 24.21 -13.84
C GLU A 188 10.14 24.49 -12.95
N VAL A 189 10.23 24.33 -11.63
CA VAL A 189 9.10 24.48 -10.70
C VAL A 189 9.06 25.91 -10.12
N GLU A 190 8.07 26.71 -10.47
CA GLU A 190 8.00 28.15 -10.12
C GLU A 190 7.06 28.47 -8.93
N GLU A 191 7.17 29.69 -8.37
CA GLU A 191 6.31 30.12 -7.26
C GLU A 191 4.83 30.21 -7.68
N GLY A 192 3.98 29.45 -6.98
CA GLY A 192 2.56 29.36 -7.27
C GLY A 192 2.19 28.38 -8.39
N ASP A 193 3.11 27.52 -8.85
CA ASP A 193 2.76 26.29 -9.57
C ASP A 193 2.03 25.29 -8.66
N VAL A 194 1.58 24.17 -9.23
CA VAL A 194 1.01 23.04 -8.49
C VAL A 194 1.96 21.84 -8.56
N ALA A 195 2.29 21.24 -7.42
CA ALA A 195 3.10 20.03 -7.35
C ALA A 195 2.28 18.88 -6.75
N ILE A 196 2.16 17.79 -7.51
CA ILE A 196 1.46 16.56 -7.13
C ILE A 196 2.48 15.61 -6.51
N LEU A 197 2.21 15.14 -5.29
CA LEU A 197 2.94 14.02 -4.68
C LEU A 197 2.20 12.73 -5.01
N PRO A 198 2.86 11.67 -5.51
CA PRO A 198 2.22 10.49 -6.10
C PRO A 198 1.67 9.49 -5.06
N ALA A 199 1.09 8.37 -5.50
CA ALA A 199 0.37 7.42 -4.62
C ALA A 199 1.26 6.73 -3.56
N PHE A 200 2.53 6.49 -3.89
CA PHE A 200 3.58 6.00 -2.97
C PHE A 200 4.24 7.14 -2.16
N GLY A 201 3.85 8.39 -2.44
CA GLY A 201 4.31 9.59 -1.76
C GLY A 201 5.65 10.12 -2.27
N ALA A 202 6.24 11.01 -1.48
CA ALA A 202 7.49 11.70 -1.78
C ALA A 202 8.35 11.75 -0.51
N SER A 203 9.66 11.93 -0.66
CA SER A 203 10.56 12.10 0.48
C SER A 203 10.36 13.45 1.17
N VAL A 204 10.80 13.52 2.42
CA VAL A 204 10.81 14.75 3.23
C VAL A 204 11.61 15.86 2.54
N HIS A 205 12.67 15.52 1.82
CA HIS A 205 13.51 16.46 1.06
C HIS A 205 12.72 17.08 -0.12
N GLU A 206 12.03 16.26 -0.91
CA GLU A 206 11.17 16.73 -2.01
C GLU A 206 10.06 17.63 -1.48
N MET A 207 9.36 17.21 -0.41
CA MET A 207 8.32 18.02 0.24
C MET A 207 8.86 19.37 0.74
N LYS A 208 10.10 19.42 1.23
CA LYS A 208 10.77 20.66 1.66
C LYS A 208 11.05 21.59 0.48
N ILE A 209 11.67 21.09 -0.60
CA ILE A 209 11.95 21.89 -1.81
C ILE A 209 10.66 22.52 -2.34
N LEU A 210 9.58 21.74 -2.46
CA LEU A 210 8.29 22.21 -2.96
C LEU A 210 7.64 23.24 -2.02
N ASN A 211 7.71 23.02 -0.70
CA ASN A 211 7.22 23.98 0.29
C ASN A 211 7.95 25.33 0.19
N ASP A 212 9.27 25.28 0.04
CA ASP A 212 10.17 26.44 0.06
C ASP A 212 10.10 27.24 -1.25
N LYS A 213 9.88 26.55 -2.39
CA LYS A 213 9.43 27.15 -3.68
C LYS A 213 8.00 27.69 -3.64
N ARG A 214 7.29 27.55 -2.52
CA ARG A 214 5.94 28.07 -2.26
C ARG A 214 4.84 27.58 -3.22
N VAL A 215 5.01 26.41 -3.84
CA VAL A 215 4.00 25.82 -4.72
C VAL A 215 2.72 25.43 -3.96
N GLN A 216 1.64 25.20 -4.68
CA GLN A 216 0.47 24.47 -4.17
C GLN A 216 0.75 22.97 -4.21
N ILE A 217 0.90 22.33 -3.04
CA ILE A 217 1.13 20.89 -2.94
C ILE A 217 -0.23 20.16 -2.93
N VAL A 218 -0.35 19.12 -3.77
CA VAL A 218 -1.47 18.17 -3.77
C VAL A 218 -0.91 16.79 -3.40
N ASP A 219 -1.09 16.40 -2.14
CA ASP A 219 -0.61 15.14 -1.59
C ASP A 219 -1.60 14.00 -1.89
N THR A 220 -1.32 13.25 -2.95
CA THR A 220 -2.14 12.09 -3.35
C THR A 220 -1.75 10.81 -2.62
N THR A 221 -0.72 10.82 -1.76
CA THR A 221 -0.18 9.62 -1.07
C THR A 221 -1.29 8.74 -0.50
N CYS A 222 -1.20 7.44 -0.81
CA CYS A 222 -2.10 6.42 -0.32
C CYS A 222 -2.15 6.44 1.22
N PRO A 223 -3.34 6.55 1.85
CA PRO A 223 -3.42 6.62 3.31
C PRO A 223 -2.87 5.38 4.05
N TYR A 224 -2.68 4.23 3.38
CA TYR A 224 -1.96 3.08 3.92
C TYR A 224 -0.44 3.32 3.97
N VAL A 225 0.17 3.88 2.92
CA VAL A 225 1.60 4.29 2.92
C VAL A 225 1.86 5.29 4.04
N SER A 226 0.95 6.26 4.23
CA SER A 226 1.05 7.18 5.36
C SER A 226 0.77 6.55 6.75
N LYS A 227 0.27 5.30 6.85
CA LYS A 227 0.35 4.53 8.11
C LYS A 227 1.78 4.08 8.38
N VAL A 228 2.50 3.60 7.36
CA VAL A 228 3.92 3.20 7.46
C VAL A 228 4.76 4.38 7.96
N TRP A 229 4.56 5.58 7.38
CA TRP A 229 5.23 6.81 7.83
C TRP A 229 4.95 7.12 9.30
N ASN A 230 3.69 6.99 9.76
CA ASN A 230 3.36 7.17 11.18
C ASN A 230 4.03 6.12 12.09
N SER A 231 4.40 4.94 11.57
CA SER A 231 5.12 3.89 12.30
C SER A 231 6.59 4.24 12.47
N VAL A 232 7.30 4.59 11.39
CA VAL A 232 8.73 4.97 11.47
C VAL A 232 8.94 6.27 12.26
N GLU A 233 8.03 7.24 12.14
CA GLU A 233 7.97 8.41 13.03
C GLU A 233 7.76 8.02 14.52
N THR A 234 7.09 6.88 14.78
CA THR A 234 6.87 6.37 16.14
C THR A 234 8.05 5.55 16.65
N HIS A 235 8.74 4.79 15.79
CA HIS A 235 10.00 4.10 16.13
C HIS A 235 11.06 5.12 16.56
N THR A 236 11.26 6.16 15.74
CA THR A 236 12.16 7.28 15.99
C THR A 236 11.89 7.93 17.35
N ARG A 237 10.64 8.29 17.64
CA ARG A 237 10.22 8.86 18.93
C ARG A 237 10.35 7.90 20.13
N ARG A 238 10.42 6.58 19.91
CA ARG A 238 10.70 5.56 20.94
C ARG A 238 12.20 5.19 21.02
N LYS A 239 13.09 5.88 20.28
CA LYS A 239 14.50 5.50 20.08
C LYS A 239 14.63 4.01 19.69
N HIS A 240 13.87 3.60 18.66
CA HIS A 240 13.97 2.30 17.99
C HIS A 240 14.39 2.49 16.54
N THR A 241 15.34 1.68 16.05
CA THR A 241 15.73 1.59 14.65
C THR A 241 14.61 0.95 13.83
N SER A 242 14.28 1.52 12.67
CA SER A 242 13.26 0.94 11.79
C SER A 242 13.84 -0.17 10.92
N ILE A 243 13.36 -1.41 11.10
CA ILE A 243 13.54 -2.45 10.09
C ILE A 243 12.45 -2.25 9.03
N ILE A 244 12.85 -1.87 7.81
CA ILE A 244 11.92 -1.59 6.72
C ILE A 244 11.96 -2.78 5.74
N HIS A 245 10.93 -3.62 5.74
CA HIS A 245 10.80 -4.69 4.75
C HIS A 245 10.40 -4.10 3.40
N GLY A 246 11.32 -4.05 2.44
CA GLY A 246 11.13 -3.38 1.16
C GLY A 246 12.40 -3.37 0.29
N LYS A 247 12.26 -2.87 -0.94
CA LYS A 247 13.40 -2.71 -1.87
C LYS A 247 14.01 -1.33 -1.64
N TRP A 248 15.31 -1.23 -1.33
CA TRP A 248 15.95 0.06 -1.00
C TRP A 248 15.78 1.13 -2.08
N ALA A 249 16.01 0.77 -3.35
CA ALA A 249 15.88 1.66 -4.51
C ALA A 249 14.43 1.89 -4.99
N HIS A 250 13.41 1.53 -4.19
CA HIS A 250 12.01 1.75 -4.56
C HIS A 250 11.48 3.03 -3.91
N GLU A 251 10.87 3.88 -4.72
CA GLU A 251 10.31 5.19 -4.35
C GLU A 251 9.49 5.22 -3.04
N GLU A 252 8.59 4.24 -2.83
CA GLU A 252 7.84 4.11 -1.56
C GLU A 252 8.76 3.86 -0.34
N THR A 253 9.83 3.09 -0.52
CA THR A 253 10.83 2.77 0.51
C THR A 253 11.69 3.99 0.79
N ILE A 254 12.16 4.70 -0.25
CA ILE A 254 12.96 5.94 -0.15
C ILE A 254 12.14 7.01 0.58
N ALA A 255 10.89 7.22 0.17
CA ALA A 255 9.98 8.13 0.86
C ALA A 255 9.80 7.73 2.33
N THR A 256 9.53 6.45 2.63
CA THR A 256 9.36 5.94 3.99
C THR A 256 10.62 6.08 4.85
N ALA A 257 11.80 5.77 4.31
CA ALA A 257 13.09 5.90 4.99
C ALA A 257 13.37 7.36 5.38
N SER A 258 13.00 8.32 4.53
CA SER A 258 13.12 9.76 4.87
C SER A 258 12.21 10.23 6.02
N PHE A 259 11.23 9.43 6.45
CA PHE A 259 10.43 9.67 7.67
C PHE A 259 10.92 8.90 8.90
N ALA A 260 11.92 8.03 8.74
CA ALA A 260 12.61 7.38 9.85
C ALA A 260 13.77 8.26 10.35
N GLY A 261 14.16 8.06 11.61
CA GLY A 261 15.49 8.40 12.09
C GLY A 261 16.47 7.31 11.64
N ASP A 262 16.85 6.44 12.56
CA ASP A 262 17.80 5.37 12.29
C ASP A 262 17.05 4.16 11.67
N TYR A 263 17.60 3.54 10.61
CA TYR A 263 16.92 2.45 9.90
C TYR A 263 17.88 1.43 9.24
N VAL A 264 17.35 0.24 8.96
CA VAL A 264 17.91 -0.71 8.00
C VAL A 264 16.77 -1.28 7.13
N ILE A 265 17.00 -1.37 5.83
CA ILE A 265 16.06 -1.88 4.83
C ILE A 265 16.46 -3.32 4.50
N VAL A 266 15.50 -4.24 4.53
CA VAL A 266 15.69 -5.66 4.18
C VAL A 266 14.72 -6.06 3.06
N LYS A 267 15.25 -6.68 2.00
CA LYS A 267 14.48 -7.03 0.80
C LYS A 267 13.67 -8.32 0.93
N ASN A 268 14.07 -9.21 1.83
CA ASN A 268 13.57 -10.59 1.97
C ASN A 268 13.99 -11.19 3.32
N MET A 269 13.51 -12.40 3.61
CA MET A 269 13.87 -13.16 4.82
C MET A 269 15.38 -13.34 5.04
N ALA A 270 16.17 -13.69 4.02
CA ALA A 270 17.59 -14.00 4.20
C ALA A 270 18.43 -12.76 4.57
N GLU A 271 18.01 -11.57 4.14
CA GLU A 271 18.58 -10.30 4.61
C GLU A 271 18.14 -9.97 6.04
N ALA A 272 16.90 -10.29 6.43
CA ALA A 272 16.44 -10.16 7.81
C ALA A 272 17.13 -11.12 8.78
N GLU A 273 17.38 -12.37 8.37
CA GLU A 273 18.16 -13.38 9.10
C GLU A 273 19.60 -12.89 9.34
N TYR A 274 20.23 -12.29 8.33
CA TYR A 274 21.57 -11.70 8.48
C TYR A 274 21.61 -10.56 9.52
N VAL A 275 20.60 -9.68 9.55
CA VAL A 275 20.47 -8.63 10.59
C VAL A 275 20.15 -9.24 11.97
N ALA A 276 19.40 -10.35 12.03
CA ALA A 276 19.11 -11.05 13.28
C ALA A 276 20.36 -11.70 13.90
N GLU A 277 21.21 -12.34 13.09
CA GLU A 277 22.46 -12.93 13.57
C GLU A 277 23.49 -11.86 13.97
N LEU A 278 23.48 -10.70 13.32
CA LEU A 278 24.24 -9.50 13.74
C LEU A 278 23.79 -8.98 15.12
N ILE A 279 22.49 -8.88 15.38
CA ILE A 279 21.94 -8.48 16.69
C ILE A 279 22.40 -9.45 17.80
N LEU A 280 22.61 -10.72 17.46
CA LEU A 280 23.09 -11.77 18.37
C LEU A 280 24.63 -11.88 18.42
N GLY A 281 25.36 -10.94 17.79
CA GLY A 281 26.82 -10.84 17.85
C GLY A 281 27.58 -11.90 17.03
N ARG A 282 26.94 -12.48 16.00
CA ARG A 282 27.48 -13.61 15.21
C ARG A 282 27.99 -13.21 13.82
N VAL A 283 27.87 -11.93 13.46
CA VAL A 283 28.23 -11.36 12.15
C VAL A 283 29.15 -10.18 12.36
N ASP A 284 30.15 -10.01 11.49
CA ASP A 284 31.04 -8.85 11.52
C ASP A 284 30.30 -7.54 11.17
N HIS A 285 30.58 -6.49 11.93
CA HIS A 285 30.02 -5.17 11.71
C HIS A 285 30.51 -4.55 10.39
N GLN A 286 31.75 -4.83 9.96
CA GLN A 286 32.29 -4.26 8.73
C GLN A 286 31.75 -4.97 7.48
N GLU A 287 31.62 -6.30 7.50
CA GLU A 287 30.91 -7.07 6.46
C GLU A 287 29.45 -6.59 6.32
N PHE A 288 28.74 -6.39 7.44
CA PHE A 288 27.38 -5.86 7.42
C PHE A 288 27.31 -4.46 6.76
N LEU A 289 28.19 -3.53 7.14
CA LEU A 289 28.16 -2.17 6.62
C LEU A 289 28.38 -2.12 5.10
N GLU A 290 29.33 -2.90 4.56
CA GLU A 290 29.53 -2.99 3.11
C GLU A 290 28.34 -3.66 2.40
N LYS A 291 27.75 -4.70 3.00
CA LYS A 291 26.59 -5.42 2.45
C LYS A 291 25.31 -4.56 2.41
N PHE A 292 25.09 -3.69 3.39
CA PHE A 292 23.88 -2.89 3.55
C PHE A 292 24.09 -1.37 3.31
N LYS A 293 25.21 -0.95 2.72
CA LYS A 293 25.56 0.48 2.52
C LYS A 293 24.51 1.35 1.82
N ASN A 294 23.72 0.80 0.89
CA ASN A 294 22.61 1.52 0.22
C ASN A 294 21.25 1.35 0.94
N ALA A 295 21.26 0.73 2.12
CA ALA A 295 20.08 0.20 2.80
C ALA A 295 20.08 0.51 4.32
N ILE A 296 20.87 1.47 4.77
CA ILE A 296 20.96 1.95 6.16
C ILE A 296 20.85 3.47 6.20
N SER A 297 20.56 4.02 7.38
CA SER A 297 20.62 5.48 7.62
C SER A 297 22.05 5.99 7.67
N ASP A 298 22.26 7.28 7.38
CA ASP A 298 23.56 7.93 7.57
C ASP A 298 24.07 7.76 9.01
N GLY A 299 25.38 7.49 9.17
CA GLY A 299 26.00 7.30 10.47
C GLY A 299 25.60 6.02 11.22
N PHE A 300 25.09 4.99 10.53
CA PHE A 300 24.65 3.76 11.17
C PHE A 300 25.75 3.07 12.00
N HIS A 301 25.43 2.74 13.25
CA HIS A 301 26.34 2.06 14.17
C HIS A 301 25.75 0.70 14.59
N PRO A 302 26.18 -0.43 13.95
CA PRO A 302 25.60 -1.75 14.17
C PRO A 302 25.57 -2.20 15.64
N ALA A 303 26.62 -1.86 16.40
CA ALA A 303 26.79 -2.24 17.80
C ALA A 303 25.77 -1.63 18.77
N THR A 304 25.13 -0.50 18.40
CA THR A 304 24.29 0.29 19.32
C THR A 304 22.89 0.56 18.77
N MET A 305 22.75 0.83 17.47
CA MET A 305 21.45 1.20 16.89
C MET A 305 20.48 0.02 16.79
N LEU A 306 20.99 -1.20 16.64
CA LEU A 306 20.16 -2.42 16.57
C LEU A 306 19.74 -2.97 17.95
N ASP A 307 19.90 -2.19 19.03
CA ASP A 307 19.47 -2.62 20.36
C ASP A 307 17.94 -2.64 20.54
N LYS A 308 17.25 -1.75 19.81
CA LYS A 308 15.79 -1.58 19.85
C LYS A 308 15.26 -1.43 18.44
N VAL A 309 14.31 -2.27 18.02
CA VAL A 309 13.89 -2.38 16.63
C VAL A 309 12.37 -2.29 16.44
N GLY A 310 11.95 -1.60 15.39
CA GLY A 310 10.55 -1.45 15.00
C GLY A 310 10.30 -1.90 13.57
N ILE A 311 9.28 -2.72 13.33
CA ILE A 311 8.96 -3.26 12.00
C ILE A 311 8.08 -2.27 11.21
N ALA A 312 8.52 -1.95 9.99
CA ALA A 312 7.77 -1.24 8.96
C ALA A 312 7.92 -1.96 7.61
N ASN A 313 7.11 -1.61 6.61
CA ASN A 313 7.15 -2.28 5.31
C ASN A 313 6.73 -1.36 4.14
N GLN A 314 7.30 -1.62 2.96
CA GLN A 314 6.71 -1.24 1.68
C GLN A 314 5.38 -1.99 1.48
N THR A 315 4.30 -1.29 1.16
CA THR A 315 2.92 -1.82 1.16
C THR A 315 2.61 -2.83 0.06
N THR A 316 3.48 -2.95 -0.95
CA THR A 316 3.41 -3.96 -2.02
C THR A 316 4.24 -5.23 -1.75
N MET A 317 4.92 -5.35 -0.61
CA MET A 317 5.65 -6.57 -0.24
C MET A 317 4.69 -7.68 0.23
N LEU A 318 5.17 -8.93 0.27
CA LEU A 318 4.38 -10.06 0.76
C LEU A 318 4.04 -9.89 2.24
N LYS A 319 2.74 -9.95 2.59
CA LYS A 319 2.27 -9.86 3.99
C LYS A 319 2.85 -10.98 4.86
N GLY A 320 2.76 -12.22 4.39
CA GLY A 320 3.27 -13.39 5.13
C GLY A 320 4.77 -13.33 5.39
N GLU A 321 5.56 -12.80 4.44
CA GLU A 321 7.00 -12.58 4.65
C GLU A 321 7.26 -11.44 5.65
N THR A 322 6.52 -10.33 5.54
CA THR A 322 6.57 -9.22 6.51
C THR A 322 6.25 -9.68 7.94
N GLU A 323 5.21 -10.49 8.11
CA GLU A 323 4.84 -11.08 9.41
C GLU A 323 5.87 -12.08 9.92
N ALA A 324 6.49 -12.87 9.03
CA ALA A 324 7.53 -13.82 9.40
C ALA A 324 8.82 -13.10 9.82
N ILE A 325 9.19 -12.02 9.12
CA ILE A 325 10.30 -11.11 9.49
C ILE A 325 10.03 -10.47 10.85
N GLY A 326 8.78 -10.03 11.11
CA GLY A 326 8.39 -9.54 12.44
C GLY A 326 8.54 -10.59 13.55
N LYS A 327 8.13 -11.85 13.29
CA LYS A 327 8.29 -12.98 14.23
C LYS A 327 9.76 -13.35 14.45
N LEU A 328 10.61 -13.24 13.41
CA LEU A 328 12.06 -13.40 13.51
C LEU A 328 12.64 -12.37 14.49
N PHE A 329 12.47 -11.07 14.25
CA PHE A 329 13.01 -10.04 15.15
C PHE A 329 12.42 -10.07 16.56
N GLN A 330 11.14 -10.44 16.71
CA GLN A 330 10.55 -10.68 18.03
C GLN A 330 11.28 -11.81 18.78
N LYS A 331 11.59 -12.92 18.10
CA LYS A 331 12.40 -14.02 18.65
C LYS A 331 13.83 -13.55 18.96
N THR A 332 14.47 -12.81 18.06
CA THR A 332 15.83 -12.28 18.25
C THR A 332 15.93 -11.38 19.49
N MET A 333 14.97 -10.47 19.69
CA MET A 333 14.94 -9.62 20.89
C MET A 333 14.62 -10.40 22.16
N LEU A 334 13.75 -11.42 22.07
CA LEU A 334 13.49 -12.35 23.18
C LEU A 334 14.73 -13.19 23.54
N GLU A 335 15.56 -13.56 22.56
CA GLU A 335 16.81 -14.31 22.75
C GLU A 335 17.93 -13.44 23.34
N LYS A 336 18.00 -12.15 22.95
CA LYS A 336 19.00 -11.19 23.42
C LYS A 336 18.69 -10.58 24.81
N HIS A 337 17.44 -10.16 25.03
CA HIS A 337 17.02 -9.36 26.21
C HIS A 337 16.06 -10.11 27.15
N GLY A 338 15.56 -11.28 26.75
CA GLY A 338 14.61 -12.05 27.54
C GLY A 338 13.17 -11.47 27.53
N PRO A 339 12.22 -12.20 28.15
CA PRO A 339 10.80 -11.87 28.05
C PRO A 339 10.37 -10.64 28.85
N ALA A 340 11.15 -10.21 29.85
CA ALA A 340 10.81 -9.10 30.72
C ALA A 340 10.98 -7.72 30.05
N GLU A 341 11.84 -7.62 29.04
CA GLU A 341 12.20 -6.34 28.41
C GLU A 341 11.70 -6.22 26.96
N LEU A 342 11.07 -7.25 26.39
CA LEU A 342 10.66 -7.32 24.98
C LEU A 342 9.88 -6.09 24.50
N ASP A 343 8.91 -5.60 25.27
CA ASP A 343 8.09 -4.41 24.93
C ASP A 343 8.89 -3.09 24.88
N GLN A 344 10.11 -3.08 25.42
CA GLN A 344 11.05 -1.95 25.39
C GLN A 344 12.05 -2.02 24.23
N HIS A 345 12.23 -3.18 23.59
CA HIS A 345 13.22 -3.45 22.55
C HIS A 345 12.61 -3.88 21.20
N PHE A 346 11.34 -4.27 21.17
CA PHE A 346 10.62 -4.66 19.96
C PHE A 346 9.30 -3.89 19.84
N VAL A 347 8.99 -3.42 18.63
CA VAL A 347 7.66 -2.89 18.28
C VAL A 347 7.24 -3.33 16.87
N VAL A 348 5.96 -3.64 16.71
CA VAL A 348 5.32 -3.87 15.42
C VAL A 348 3.99 -3.13 15.40
N MET A 349 3.63 -2.55 14.26
CA MET A 349 2.36 -1.86 14.04
C MET A 349 1.69 -2.43 12.79
N ASP A 350 0.36 -2.47 12.75
CA ASP A 350 -0.37 -2.91 11.55
C ASP A 350 -0.34 -1.84 10.46
N THR A 351 0.64 -1.99 9.56
CA THR A 351 0.96 -1.08 8.46
C THR A 351 0.66 -1.69 7.08
N ILE A 352 0.23 -2.94 7.02
CA ILE A 352 0.09 -3.70 5.78
C ILE A 352 -1.20 -3.29 5.05
N CYS A 353 -1.18 -3.34 3.71
CA CYS A 353 -2.33 -2.96 2.87
C CYS A 353 -3.09 -4.21 2.42
N ASP A 354 -4.35 -4.34 2.83
CA ASP A 354 -5.21 -5.50 2.48
C ASP A 354 -5.33 -5.69 0.97
N ALA A 355 -5.33 -4.59 0.20
CA ALA A 355 -5.45 -4.61 -1.26
C ALA A 355 -4.33 -5.40 -1.98
N THR A 356 -3.14 -5.50 -1.37
CA THR A 356 -2.02 -6.33 -1.85
C THR A 356 -2.33 -7.80 -1.58
N GLN A 357 -2.74 -8.13 -0.36
CA GLN A 357 -3.08 -9.49 0.07
C GLN A 357 -4.25 -10.07 -0.73
N THR A 358 -5.38 -9.37 -0.83
CA THR A 358 -6.58 -9.88 -1.53
C THR A 358 -6.34 -10.19 -3.00
N ARG A 359 -5.44 -9.45 -3.67
CA ARG A 359 -5.04 -9.73 -5.07
C ARG A 359 -4.16 -10.96 -5.18
N GLN A 360 -3.25 -11.16 -4.23
CA GLN A 360 -2.41 -12.35 -4.17
C GLN A 360 -3.27 -13.60 -3.91
N ASP A 361 -4.16 -13.55 -2.91
CA ASP A 361 -5.10 -14.63 -2.60
C ASP A 361 -6.02 -14.97 -3.79
N ALA A 362 -6.62 -13.96 -4.43
CA ALA A 362 -7.48 -14.18 -5.60
C ALA A 362 -6.74 -14.84 -6.78
N MET A 363 -5.46 -14.51 -6.99
CA MET A 363 -4.61 -15.17 -7.99
C MET A 363 -4.28 -16.62 -7.61
N TYR A 364 -3.93 -16.88 -6.34
CA TYR A 364 -3.68 -18.25 -5.85
C TYR A 364 -4.95 -19.12 -5.89
N ASN A 365 -6.11 -18.56 -5.55
CA ASN A 365 -7.42 -19.21 -5.69
C ASN A 365 -7.67 -19.59 -7.16
N MET A 366 -7.60 -18.62 -8.07
CA MET A 366 -7.86 -18.85 -9.49
C MET A 366 -6.95 -19.93 -10.10
N VAL A 367 -5.64 -19.89 -9.83
CA VAL A 367 -4.68 -20.86 -10.37
C VAL A 367 -4.84 -22.25 -9.71
N SER A 368 -5.10 -22.33 -8.40
CA SER A 368 -5.32 -23.62 -7.73
C SER A 368 -6.61 -24.32 -8.17
N HIS A 369 -7.66 -23.57 -8.51
CA HIS A 369 -8.92 -24.14 -8.99
C HIS A 369 -8.79 -24.73 -10.41
N GLN A 370 -7.91 -24.18 -11.25
CA GLN A 370 -7.59 -24.74 -12.57
C GLN A 370 -6.81 -26.08 -12.50
N ALA A 371 -6.30 -26.49 -11.33
CA ALA A 371 -5.57 -27.75 -11.17
C ALA A 371 -6.46 -29.01 -11.14
N ARG A 372 -7.79 -28.88 -11.23
CA ARG A 372 -8.71 -30.01 -11.44
C ARG A 372 -9.17 -30.07 -12.91
N PRO A 373 -8.63 -30.98 -13.75
CA PRO A 373 -9.31 -31.33 -14.98
C PRO A 373 -10.69 -31.94 -14.66
N PRO A 374 -11.72 -31.71 -15.50
CA PRO A 374 -13.04 -32.31 -15.31
C PRO A 374 -12.93 -33.83 -15.30
N SER A 375 -13.59 -34.47 -14.34
CA SER A 375 -13.48 -35.91 -14.13
C SER A 375 -14.09 -36.71 -15.27
N LEU A 376 -13.26 -37.47 -16.00
CA LEU A 376 -13.74 -38.56 -16.83
C LEU A 376 -14.54 -39.56 -15.96
N PRO A 377 -15.69 -40.07 -16.45
CA PRO A 377 -16.61 -40.84 -15.63
C PRO A 377 -16.02 -42.21 -15.22
N HIS A 378 -16.08 -42.49 -13.92
CA HIS A 378 -15.88 -43.78 -13.25
C HIS A 378 -15.10 -44.88 -14.00
N MET A 379 -13.77 -44.87 -13.86
CA MET A 379 -12.98 -46.11 -13.95
C MET A 379 -12.44 -46.47 -12.56
N ARG A 380 -12.92 -47.58 -11.98
CA ARG A 380 -12.44 -48.08 -10.68
C ARG A 380 -11.06 -48.72 -10.86
N PHE A 381 -10.02 -48.12 -10.29
CA PHE A 381 -8.73 -48.78 -10.08
C PHE A 381 -8.50 -49.06 -8.61
N SER A 382 -8.56 -50.34 -8.25
CA SER A 382 -8.32 -50.82 -6.89
C SER A 382 -6.84 -51.14 -6.68
N SER A 383 -6.05 -50.17 -6.20
CA SER A 383 -4.73 -50.42 -5.57
C SER A 383 -4.30 -49.23 -4.71
N PRO A 384 -3.76 -49.43 -3.49
CA PRO A 384 -3.42 -48.35 -2.56
C PRO A 384 -1.97 -47.84 -2.70
N ASP A 385 -1.42 -47.76 -3.92
CA ASP A 385 0.00 -47.37 -4.10
C ASP A 385 0.22 -46.41 -5.29
N LEU A 386 0.24 -45.10 -4.97
CA LEU A 386 0.68 -44.02 -5.86
C LEU A 386 1.11 -42.78 -5.06
N ARG A 387 1.74 -43.01 -3.90
CA ARG A 387 2.35 -41.97 -3.03
C ARG A 387 3.89 -42.00 -3.07
N ARG A 388 4.45 -42.06 -4.28
CA ARG A 388 5.85 -41.75 -4.67
C ARG A 388 5.92 -41.55 -6.20
N LEU A 389 7.05 -41.01 -6.68
CA LEU A 389 7.42 -40.70 -8.08
C LEU A 389 6.98 -39.32 -8.64
N THR A 390 7.70 -38.29 -8.19
CA THR A 390 8.35 -37.17 -8.94
C THR A 390 7.64 -36.42 -10.09
N PRO A 391 7.78 -35.07 -10.17
CA PRO A 391 7.17 -34.24 -11.22
C PRO A 391 8.03 -34.14 -12.49
N SER A 392 7.43 -34.33 -13.69
CA SER A 392 8.16 -34.20 -14.97
C SER A 392 7.28 -34.00 -16.23
N ARG A 393 6.37 -33.01 -16.23
CA ARG A 393 5.85 -32.41 -17.49
C ARG A 393 5.73 -30.88 -17.35
N PRO A 394 6.23 -30.09 -18.32
CA PRO A 394 6.06 -28.64 -18.28
C PRO A 394 4.64 -28.26 -18.73
N ILE A 395 3.91 -27.56 -17.87
CA ILE A 395 2.79 -26.72 -18.29
C ILE A 395 3.40 -25.40 -18.75
N CYS A 396 3.17 -25.01 -20.01
CA CYS A 396 3.60 -23.71 -20.55
C CYS A 396 2.77 -22.57 -19.95
N LEU A 397 3.09 -22.21 -18.71
CA LEU A 397 2.37 -21.23 -17.91
C LEU A 397 2.94 -19.82 -18.17
N LEU A 398 2.36 -19.09 -19.12
CA LEU A 398 2.79 -17.73 -19.47
C LEU A 398 2.34 -16.69 -18.42
N ILE A 399 2.95 -16.74 -17.23
CA ILE A 399 2.78 -15.69 -16.22
C ILE A 399 3.57 -14.45 -16.67
N TYR A 400 2.86 -13.44 -17.16
CA TYR A 400 3.42 -12.10 -17.30
C TYR A 400 3.49 -11.43 -15.92
N TYR A 401 4.70 -11.28 -15.37
CA TYR A 401 4.94 -10.61 -14.10
C TYR A 401 4.70 -9.10 -14.21
N LEU A 402 3.65 -8.59 -13.57
CA LEU A 402 3.37 -7.16 -13.41
C LEU A 402 3.85 -6.62 -12.03
N PHE A 403 5.01 -7.08 -11.55
CA PHE A 403 5.55 -6.70 -10.23
C PHE A 403 7.08 -6.52 -10.14
N ALA A 404 7.73 -6.06 -11.22
CA ALA A 404 9.06 -5.46 -11.14
C ALA A 404 9.35 -4.51 -12.31
N GLY A 405 9.43 -3.20 -12.06
CA GLY A 405 10.31 -2.35 -12.86
C GLY A 405 11.75 -2.78 -12.61
N HIS A 406 12.50 -3.11 -13.67
CA HIS A 406 13.96 -3.24 -13.59
C HIS A 406 14.57 -1.88 -13.92
N GLY A 407 15.41 -1.37 -13.02
CA GLY A 407 16.32 -0.28 -13.36
C GLY A 407 17.33 -0.76 -14.39
N GLY A 408 17.51 0.00 -15.46
CA GLY A 408 18.47 -0.28 -16.53
C GLY A 408 19.14 1.00 -16.99
N GLY A 409 20.47 1.06 -16.89
CA GLY A 409 21.27 2.19 -17.38
C GLY A 409 21.16 2.35 -18.90
N ARG A 410 21.32 3.59 -19.39
CA ARG A 410 21.18 3.92 -20.82
C ARG A 410 22.38 3.44 -21.63
N GLY A 411 22.13 2.85 -22.80
CA GLY A 411 23.17 2.46 -23.77
C GLY A 411 22.57 2.26 -25.17
N SER A 412 22.81 3.23 -26.05
CA SER A 412 22.62 3.23 -27.53
C SER A 412 22.11 1.95 -28.23
N ASP A 413 20.94 2.01 -28.88
CA ASP A 413 20.76 2.21 -30.35
C ASP A 413 19.30 1.89 -30.79
N PRO A 414 18.68 2.56 -31.79
CA PRO A 414 17.24 2.43 -32.05
C PRO A 414 16.88 1.29 -33.03
N GLY A 415 17.11 0.04 -32.62
CA GLY A 415 16.69 -1.16 -33.35
C GLY A 415 15.29 -1.65 -32.96
N GLY A 416 14.33 -1.64 -33.90
CA GLY A 416 12.96 -2.11 -33.64
C GLY A 416 12.83 -3.65 -33.66
N TRP A 417 12.30 -4.24 -32.58
CA TRP A 417 12.04 -5.68 -32.47
C TRP A 417 10.55 -5.97 -32.27
N GLY A 418 9.88 -6.43 -33.33
CA GLY A 418 8.55 -7.03 -33.22
C GLY A 418 8.67 -8.51 -32.83
N LEU A 419 7.79 -9.01 -31.95
CA LEU A 419 7.72 -10.45 -31.67
C LEU A 419 7.13 -11.19 -32.87
N GLN A 420 7.96 -11.94 -33.57
CA GLN A 420 7.55 -12.86 -34.62
C GLN A 420 7.24 -14.24 -34.02
N LEU A 421 6.00 -14.71 -34.16
CA LEU A 421 5.55 -16.00 -33.64
C LEU A 421 6.01 -17.16 -34.54
N GLU A 422 7.16 -17.74 -34.26
CA GLU A 422 7.54 -19.02 -34.88
C GLU A 422 6.73 -20.17 -34.26
N GLN A 423 5.80 -20.72 -35.04
CA GLN A 423 5.04 -21.91 -34.66
C GLN A 423 5.88 -23.16 -34.86
N HIS A 424 6.36 -23.77 -33.77
CA HIS A 424 6.88 -25.13 -33.79
C HIS A 424 5.73 -26.13 -33.97
N VAL A 425 5.50 -26.56 -35.21
CA VAL A 425 4.48 -27.56 -35.56
C VAL A 425 5.04 -28.96 -35.28
N PRO A 426 4.48 -29.74 -34.33
CA PRO A 426 4.89 -31.13 -34.12
C PRO A 426 4.43 -32.02 -35.29
N PRO A 427 5.14 -33.12 -35.59
CA PRO A 427 4.78 -34.01 -36.68
C PRO A 427 3.38 -34.62 -36.49
N ALA A 428 2.64 -34.77 -37.59
CA ALA A 428 1.24 -35.18 -37.57
C ALA A 428 1.06 -36.62 -37.04
N GLY A 429 0.64 -36.75 -35.78
CA GLY A 429 0.51 -38.07 -35.14
C GLY A 429 -0.33 -38.18 -33.86
N ASP A 430 -0.85 -37.09 -33.28
CA ASP A 430 -1.70 -37.17 -32.08
C ASP A 430 -2.84 -36.14 -32.11
N ARG A 431 -4.09 -36.61 -32.28
CA ARG A 431 -5.31 -35.81 -32.12
C ARG A 431 -5.89 -36.03 -30.73
N ARG A 432 -5.26 -35.43 -29.71
CA ARG A 432 -5.82 -35.31 -28.36
C ARG A 432 -5.87 -33.85 -27.96
N GLY A 433 -7.02 -33.42 -27.46
CA GLY A 433 -7.33 -32.00 -27.24
C GLY A 433 -6.41 -31.36 -26.22
N VAL A 434 -5.71 -30.30 -26.64
CA VAL A 434 -5.00 -29.39 -25.74
C VAL A 434 -5.98 -28.27 -25.35
N GLN A 435 -6.44 -28.27 -24.11
CA GLN A 435 -7.17 -27.12 -23.56
C GLN A 435 -6.18 -25.96 -23.37
N HIS A 436 -6.47 -24.82 -23.97
CA HIS A 436 -5.63 -23.62 -23.89
C HIS A 436 -6.24 -22.61 -22.92
N SER A 437 -5.92 -22.72 -21.63
CA SER A 437 -6.32 -21.73 -20.62
C SER A 437 -5.52 -20.43 -20.77
N LEU A 438 -6.18 -19.35 -21.20
CA LEU A 438 -5.56 -18.04 -21.35
C LEU A 438 -5.90 -17.11 -20.17
N VAL A 439 -4.95 -16.90 -19.27
CA VAL A 439 -5.11 -16.01 -18.11
C VAL A 439 -4.87 -14.55 -18.53
N LEU A 440 -5.94 -13.76 -18.66
CA LEU A 440 -5.85 -12.33 -18.97
C LEU A 440 -5.78 -11.47 -17.70
N ALA A 441 -4.57 -11.13 -17.26
CA ALA A 441 -4.32 -9.95 -16.44
C ALA A 441 -4.44 -8.68 -17.30
N GLY A 442 -5.67 -8.29 -17.62
CA GLY A 442 -5.97 -7.39 -18.73
C GLY A 442 -5.60 -5.91 -18.53
N HIS A 443 -4.89 -5.35 -19.51
CA HIS A 443 -5.07 -3.96 -19.91
C HIS A 443 -5.26 -3.88 -21.43
N ARG A 444 -6.08 -2.92 -21.88
CA ARG A 444 -6.56 -2.84 -23.26
C ARG A 444 -5.47 -2.29 -24.17
N ARG A 445 -4.91 -3.12 -25.07
CA ARG A 445 -4.38 -2.57 -26.33
C ARG A 445 -5.57 -2.09 -27.16
N GLN A 446 -5.49 -0.85 -27.65
CA GLN A 446 -6.15 -0.48 -28.89
C GLN A 446 -5.11 -0.66 -29.98
N ASP A 447 -5.34 -1.65 -30.83
CA ASP A 447 -5.22 -1.61 -32.29
C ASP A 447 -6.01 -2.82 -32.81
#